data_AF-A0A1Q9EN57-F1
#
_entry.id   AF-A0A1Q9EN57-F1
#
_cell.length_a   1.000
_cell.length_b   1.000
_cell.length_c   1.000
_cell.angle_alpha   90.00
_cell.angle_beta   90.00
_cell.angle_gamma   90.00
#
_symmetry.space_group_name_H-M   'P 1'
#
loop_
_entity.id
_entity.type
_entity.pdbx_description
1 polymer ?
#
loop_
_entity_poly.entity_id
_entity_poly.type
_entity_poly.pdbx_seq_one_letter_code
_entity_poly.pdbx_strand_id
1 'polypeptide(L)'
;MCYTCCAWVLIELVKEMQRDIESLLDLKQVVSSAFLRDKVLLGELFQKAGRKELEFLVNSGLSFGFFLGIFQMILWICFPNNWVLPVGGALVGYITNWVAIKLIFDPVEPTKVGPFVFQGLFEKRQVEVSEEFSEFLAARVLTSQRLIGEIANGRNKEKYEALVRKSVPAIVPDHVVAAAAGALKKVAREPATHPVHTYVDSTLQLQDTLFKRLCMLSAPEFENLLHPVFQEDELTLIVAGGVLGAAAGFLQMTLGWGGPSAEGAVAVALRLTAGAGAGAAATKAALLLPPALLRHTARSLQNAVRRTAGALSGWRWRRRPFCCDYGMEALTPLGAGDYACKATT
;
A
#
# COMPACT_ATOMS: atom_id res chain seq x y z
N MET A 1 26.91 15.97 43.91
CA MET A 1 25.50 15.88 43.45
C MET A 1 24.98 14.51 43.81
N CYS A 2 23.94 14.43 44.64
CA CYS A 2 23.44 13.17 45.17
C CYS A 2 22.67 12.40 44.07
N TYR A 3 23.02 11.13 43.82
CA TYR A 3 22.37 10.27 42.81
C TYR A 3 20.84 10.24 42.95
N THR A 4 20.32 10.37 44.18
CA THR A 4 18.89 10.46 44.50
C THR A 4 18.20 11.69 43.90
N CYS A 5 18.89 12.83 43.83
CA CYS A 5 18.32 14.06 43.24
C CYS A 5 18.20 13.93 41.72
N CYS A 6 19.18 13.31 41.06
CA CYS A 6 19.15 13.09 39.62
C CYS A 6 18.04 12.10 39.21
N ALA A 7 17.87 11.01 39.97
CA ALA A 7 16.79 10.06 39.75
C ALA A 7 15.39 10.69 39.91
N TRP A 8 15.22 11.54 40.93
CA TRP A 8 13.95 12.23 41.16
C TRP A 8 13.60 13.19 40.01
N VAL A 9 14.57 13.99 39.55
CA VAL A 9 14.38 14.91 38.42
C VAL A 9 14.01 14.16 37.14
N LEU A 10 14.64 13.01 36.87
CA LEU A 10 14.30 12.19 35.69
C LEU A 10 12.86 11.68 35.75
N ILE A 11 12.44 11.17 36.91
CA ILE A 11 11.06 10.68 37.12
C ILE A 11 10.05 11.82 36.97
N GLU A 12 10.33 12.99 37.55
CA GLU A 12 9.44 14.15 37.45
C GLU A 12 9.35 14.67 36.02
N LEU A 13 10.47 14.70 35.28
CA LEU A 13 10.52 15.07 33.88
C LEU A 13 9.65 14.13 33.03
N VAL A 14 9.81 12.81 33.20
CA VAL A 14 9.02 11.81 32.46
C VAL A 14 7.52 11.95 32.80
N LYS A 15 7.18 12.17 34.07
CA LYS A 15 5.78 12.40 34.48
C LYS A 15 5.18 13.66 33.88
N GLU A 16 5.95 14.75 33.79
CA GLU A 16 5.49 15.99 33.18
C GLU A 16 5.35 15.84 31.66
N MET A 17 6.28 15.14 31.00
CA MET A 17 6.18 14.79 29.58
C MET A 17 4.95 13.91 29.28
N GLN A 18 4.62 12.97 30.16
CA GLN A 18 3.42 12.14 30.02
C GLN A 18 2.13 12.95 30.21
N ARG A 19 2.14 13.95 31.09
CA ARG A 19 0.99 14.83 31.33
C ARG A 19 0.69 15.75 30.14
N ASP A 20 1.72 16.17 29.41
CA ASP A 20 1.57 17.16 28.33
C ASP A 20 2.21 16.70 27.01
N ILE A 21 1.97 15.44 26.61
CA ILE A 21 2.57 14.89 25.39
C ILE A 21 2.06 15.55 24.11
N GLU A 22 0.80 15.99 24.09
CA GLU A 22 0.16 16.62 22.92
C GLU A 22 0.78 17.99 22.58
N SER A 23 1.25 18.74 23.59
CA SER A 23 1.89 20.03 23.35
C SER A 23 3.34 19.88 22.89
N LEU A 24 3.98 18.75 23.23
CA LEU A 24 5.38 18.44 22.92
C LEU A 24 5.54 17.72 21.58
N LEU A 25 4.68 16.77 21.26
CA LEU A 25 4.80 15.90 20.09
C LEU A 25 3.68 16.18 19.07
N ASP A 26 4.03 16.87 17.98
CA ASP A 26 3.12 17.09 16.84
C ASP A 26 3.16 15.87 15.90
N LEU A 27 2.32 14.87 16.19
CA LEU A 27 2.23 13.64 15.39
C LEU A 27 1.89 13.92 13.92
N LYS A 28 1.03 14.91 13.66
CA LYS A 28 0.63 15.28 12.29
C LYS A 28 1.83 15.78 11.50
N GLN A 29 2.71 16.56 12.13
CA GLN A 29 3.96 17.01 11.51
C GLN A 29 4.92 15.85 11.24
N VAL A 30 5.05 14.87 12.14
CA VAL A 30 5.89 13.68 11.93
C VAL A 30 5.41 12.87 10.72
N VAL A 31 4.11 12.58 10.66
CA VAL A 31 3.53 11.79 9.57
C VAL A 31 3.59 12.53 8.24
N SER A 32 3.17 13.80 8.22
CA SER A 32 3.17 14.60 6.99
C SER A 32 4.59 14.85 6.47
N SER A 33 5.55 15.16 7.33
CA SER A 33 6.94 15.38 6.91
C SER A 33 7.58 14.09 6.36
N ALA A 34 7.24 12.92 6.90
CA ALA A 34 7.71 11.64 6.37
C ALA A 34 7.19 11.40 4.94
N PHE A 35 5.89 11.58 4.70
CA PHE A 35 5.31 11.41 3.37
C PHE A 35 5.67 12.52 2.37
N LEU A 36 5.93 13.75 2.83
CA LEU A 36 6.40 14.84 1.97
C LEU A 36 7.87 14.68 1.57
N ARG A 37 8.71 14.18 2.49
CA ARG A 37 10.13 13.93 2.23
C ARG A 37 10.34 12.74 1.31
N ASP A 38 9.55 11.68 1.50
CA ASP A 38 9.65 10.47 0.71
C ASP A 38 8.27 10.05 0.19
N LYS A 39 7.97 10.47 -1.05
CA LYS A 39 6.74 10.12 -1.75
C LYS A 39 6.65 8.63 -2.07
N VAL A 40 7.79 7.92 -2.09
CA VAL A 40 7.83 6.47 -2.33
C VAL A 40 7.18 5.72 -1.17
N LEU A 41 7.31 6.21 0.07
CA LEU A 41 6.65 5.61 1.24
C LEU A 41 5.13 5.55 1.11
N LEU A 42 4.52 6.57 0.52
CA LEU A 42 3.07 6.59 0.30
C LEU A 42 2.66 5.51 -0.72
N GLY A 43 3.42 5.39 -1.81
CA GLY A 43 3.21 4.36 -2.82
C GLY A 43 3.42 2.95 -2.27
N GLU A 44 4.44 2.73 -1.43
CA GLU A 44 4.69 1.45 -0.77
C GLU A 44 3.60 1.08 0.24
N LEU A 45 3.12 2.06 1.03
CA LEU A 45 2.01 1.85 1.98
C LEU A 45 0.78 1.35 1.22
N PHE A 46 0.44 2.03 0.13
CA PHE A 46 -0.67 1.67 -0.74
C PHE A 46 -0.48 0.29 -1.39
N GLN A 47 0.70 0.01 -1.95
CA GLN A 47 0.99 -1.30 -2.57
C GLN A 47 1.03 -2.46 -1.57
N LYS A 48 1.35 -2.18 -0.30
CA LYS A 48 1.24 -3.17 0.77
C LYS A 48 -0.24 -3.39 1.06
N ALA A 49 -0.91 -2.36 1.57
CA ALA A 49 -2.30 -2.42 2.02
C ALA A 49 -3.32 -2.89 0.95
N GLY A 50 -3.13 -2.50 -0.32
CA GLY A 50 -4.06 -2.79 -1.42
C GLY A 50 -3.63 -3.90 -2.37
N ARG A 51 -2.62 -4.71 -2.01
CA ARG A 51 -2.06 -5.70 -2.95
C ARG A 51 -3.11 -6.67 -3.50
N LYS A 52 -3.96 -7.23 -2.65
CA LYS A 52 -4.92 -8.27 -3.09
C LYS A 52 -6.06 -7.66 -3.91
N GLU A 53 -6.41 -6.41 -3.64
CA GLU A 53 -7.47 -5.66 -4.30
C GLU A 53 -7.04 -5.25 -5.70
N LEU A 54 -5.79 -4.84 -5.86
CA LEU A 54 -5.18 -4.62 -7.17
C LEU A 54 -5.06 -5.93 -7.96
N GLU A 55 -4.66 -7.03 -7.32
CA GLU A 55 -4.63 -8.35 -7.97
C GLU A 55 -6.04 -8.81 -8.42
N PHE A 56 -7.05 -8.57 -7.59
CA PHE A 56 -8.45 -8.81 -7.93
C PHE A 56 -8.92 -7.94 -9.10
N LEU A 57 -8.58 -6.65 -9.12
CA LEU A 57 -8.90 -5.74 -10.22
C LEU A 57 -8.35 -6.28 -11.55
N VAL A 58 -7.08 -6.71 -11.55
CA VAL A 58 -6.41 -7.26 -12.74
C VAL A 58 -7.04 -8.59 -13.18
N ASN A 59 -7.34 -9.50 -12.24
CA ASN A 59 -7.86 -10.83 -12.56
C ASN A 59 -9.35 -10.79 -12.99
N SER A 60 -10.16 -9.99 -12.31
CA SER A 60 -11.58 -9.83 -12.61
C SER A 60 -11.80 -9.00 -13.88
N GLY A 61 -10.89 -8.08 -14.22
CA GLY A 61 -10.95 -7.30 -15.44
C GLY A 61 -11.02 -8.14 -16.72
N LEU A 62 -10.33 -9.29 -16.75
CA LEU A 62 -10.43 -10.23 -17.88
C LEU A 62 -11.83 -10.83 -18.01
N SER A 63 -12.44 -11.22 -16.89
CA SER A 63 -13.78 -11.81 -16.88
C SER A 63 -14.84 -10.79 -17.30
N PHE A 64 -14.83 -9.59 -16.72
CA PHE A 64 -15.78 -8.53 -17.10
C PHE A 64 -15.60 -8.08 -18.55
N GLY A 65 -14.34 -7.91 -19.00
CA GLY A 65 -14.03 -7.57 -20.38
C GLY A 65 -14.51 -8.63 -21.37
N PHE A 66 -14.45 -9.92 -21.01
CA PHE A 66 -14.97 -11.00 -21.83
C PHE A 66 -16.49 -10.95 -22.00
N PHE A 67 -17.25 -10.79 -20.91
CA PHE A 67 -18.72 -10.70 -20.98
C PHE A 67 -19.20 -9.45 -21.73
N LEU A 68 -18.57 -8.30 -21.48
CA LEU A 68 -18.88 -7.06 -22.18
C LEU A 68 -18.44 -7.10 -23.65
N GLY A 69 -17.35 -7.81 -23.96
CA GLY A 69 -16.92 -8.09 -25.33
C GLY A 69 -17.92 -8.95 -26.11
N ILE A 70 -18.53 -9.96 -25.48
CA ILE A 70 -19.63 -10.73 -26.09
C ILE A 70 -20.82 -9.82 -26.38
N PHE A 71 -21.18 -8.95 -25.45
CA PHE A 71 -22.25 -7.97 -25.66
C PHE A 71 -21.93 -7.01 -26.82
N GLN A 72 -20.69 -6.52 -26.90
CA GLN A 72 -20.21 -5.74 -28.04
C GLN A 72 -20.29 -6.51 -29.36
N MET A 73 -19.95 -7.79 -29.37
CA MET A 73 -20.06 -8.64 -30.56
C MET A 73 -21.51 -8.79 -31.03
N ILE A 74 -22.46 -8.96 -30.10
CA ILE A 74 -23.90 -9.01 -30.42
C ILE A 74 -24.36 -7.67 -31.02
N LEU A 75 -23.94 -6.54 -30.43
CA LEU A 75 -24.25 -5.21 -30.96
C LEU A 75 -23.74 -5.01 -32.39
N TRP A 76 -22.54 -5.50 -32.71
CA TRP A 76 -22.00 -5.42 -34.07
C TRP A 76 -22.81 -6.26 -35.08
N ILE A 77 -23.31 -7.43 -34.68
CA ILE A 77 -24.19 -8.27 -35.52
C ILE A 77 -25.50 -7.53 -35.83
N CYS A 78 -26.06 -6.81 -34.86
CA CYS A 78 -27.30 -6.04 -35.06
C CYS A 78 -27.09 -4.75 -35.87
N PHE A 79 -25.95 -4.08 -35.70
CA PHE A 79 -25.63 -2.80 -36.35
C PHE A 79 -24.23 -2.83 -36.97
N PRO A 80 -24.09 -3.35 -38.21
CA PRO A 80 -22.80 -3.49 -38.88
C PRO A 80 -22.34 -2.13 -39.44
N ASN A 81 -21.74 -1.30 -38.59
CA ASN A 81 -21.10 -0.05 -38.97
C ASN A 81 -19.65 -0.04 -38.45
N ASN A 82 -18.70 0.36 -39.29
CA ASN A 82 -17.27 0.34 -38.99
C ASN A 82 -16.89 1.17 -37.75
N TRP A 83 -17.63 2.24 -37.47
CA TRP A 83 -17.41 3.09 -36.30
C TRP A 83 -17.85 2.44 -34.98
N VAL A 84 -18.69 1.40 -35.03
CA VAL A 84 -19.19 0.70 -33.84
C VAL A 84 -18.08 -0.06 -33.14
N LEU A 85 -17.03 -0.49 -33.86
CA LEU A 85 -15.89 -1.19 -33.26
C LEU A 85 -15.02 -0.29 -32.37
N PRO A 86 -14.47 0.85 -32.83
CA PRO A 86 -13.68 1.74 -31.98
C PRO A 86 -14.52 2.42 -30.90
N VAL A 87 -15.74 2.87 -31.23
CA VAL A 87 -16.63 3.52 -30.24
C VAL A 87 -17.14 2.52 -29.21
N GLY A 88 -17.54 1.33 -29.65
CA GLY A 88 -17.98 0.25 -28.77
C GLY A 88 -16.85 -0.26 -27.88
N GLY A 89 -15.64 -0.41 -28.43
CA GLY A 89 -14.45 -0.76 -27.64
C GLY A 89 -14.12 0.30 -26.59
N ALA A 90 -14.21 1.60 -26.94
CA ALA A 90 -14.02 2.70 -25.99
C ALA A 90 -15.07 2.67 -24.86
N LEU A 91 -16.34 2.48 -25.23
CA LEU A 91 -17.45 2.42 -24.29
C LEU A 91 -17.33 1.21 -23.35
N VAL A 92 -17.01 0.04 -23.88
CA VAL A 92 -16.79 -1.17 -23.08
C VAL A 92 -15.60 -1.00 -22.16
N GLY A 93 -14.48 -0.45 -22.63
CA GLY A 93 -13.31 -0.17 -21.80
C GLY A 93 -13.63 0.80 -20.65
N TYR A 94 -14.37 1.86 -20.95
CA TYR A 94 -14.84 2.83 -19.97
C TYR A 94 -15.77 2.19 -18.92
N ILE A 95 -16.81 1.47 -19.37
CA ILE A 95 -17.79 0.83 -18.47
C ILE A 95 -17.12 -0.26 -17.63
N THR A 96 -16.25 -1.09 -18.22
CA THR A 96 -15.56 -2.17 -17.49
C THR A 96 -14.74 -1.60 -16.35
N ASN A 97 -13.96 -0.55 -16.62
CA ASN A 97 -13.11 0.04 -15.60
C ASN A 97 -13.92 0.78 -14.53
N TRP A 98 -14.98 1.48 -14.92
CA TRP A 98 -15.91 2.12 -13.99
C TRP A 98 -16.58 1.09 -13.06
N VAL A 99 -17.09 -0.02 -13.61
CA VAL A 99 -17.68 -1.11 -12.81
C VAL A 99 -16.66 -1.76 -11.89
N ALA A 100 -15.44 -2.00 -12.36
CA ALA A 100 -14.39 -2.62 -11.55
C ALA A 100 -14.03 -1.78 -10.32
N ILE A 101 -13.86 -0.46 -10.48
CA ILE A 101 -13.62 0.46 -9.36
C ILE A 101 -14.82 0.48 -8.43
N LYS A 102 -16.05 0.60 -8.98
CA LYS A 102 -17.26 0.68 -8.16
C LYS A 102 -17.44 -0.57 -7.30
N LEU A 103 -17.10 -1.75 -7.80
CA LEU A 103 -17.18 -3.01 -7.07
C LEU A 103 -16.13 -3.14 -5.95
N ILE A 104 -15.04 -2.37 -6.02
CA ILE A 104 -13.97 -2.42 -5.02
C ILE A 104 -14.37 -1.61 -3.77
N PHE A 105 -14.95 -0.42 -3.94
CA PHE A 105 -15.29 0.50 -2.84
C PHE A 105 -16.76 0.46 -2.42
N ASP A 106 -17.69 0.15 -3.34
CA ASP A 106 -19.12 0.11 -3.04
C ASP A 106 -19.70 -1.31 -3.11
N PRO A 107 -20.62 -1.69 -2.22
CA PRO A 107 -21.20 -0.88 -1.14
C PRO A 107 -20.36 -0.92 0.15
N VAL A 108 -20.23 0.24 0.78
CA VAL A 108 -19.49 0.48 2.03
C VAL A 108 -20.05 -0.35 3.19
N GLU A 109 -21.37 -0.34 3.33
CA GLU A 109 -22.10 -1.16 4.29
C GLU A 109 -22.55 -2.48 3.63
N PRO A 110 -22.55 -3.60 4.37
CA PRO A 110 -22.99 -4.88 3.84
C PRO A 110 -24.49 -4.82 3.49
N THR A 111 -24.77 -4.66 2.19
CA THR A 111 -26.15 -4.64 1.70
C THR A 111 -26.59 -6.07 1.40
N LYS A 112 -27.69 -6.48 2.04
CA LYS A 112 -28.31 -7.78 1.81
C LYS A 112 -29.25 -7.65 0.61
N VAL A 113 -28.84 -8.17 -0.53
CA VAL A 113 -29.71 -8.28 -1.71
C VAL A 113 -30.14 -9.74 -1.82
N GLY A 114 -31.25 -10.07 -1.15
CA GLY A 114 -31.74 -11.45 -1.05
C GLY A 114 -30.81 -12.35 -0.21
N PRO A 115 -30.43 -13.56 -0.68
CA PRO A 115 -29.54 -14.46 0.06
C PRO A 115 -28.04 -14.09 -0.05
N PHE A 116 -27.69 -13.06 -0.82
CA PHE A 116 -26.30 -12.63 -1.03
C PHE A 116 -26.01 -11.31 -0.31
N VAL A 117 -24.85 -11.25 0.35
CA VAL A 117 -24.35 -10.03 1.01
C VAL A 117 -23.28 -9.42 0.11
N PHE A 118 -23.55 -8.23 -0.40
CA PHE A 118 -22.59 -7.45 -1.18
C PHE A 118 -21.92 -6.44 -0.27
N GLN A 119 -20.59 -6.39 -0.34
CA GLN A 119 -19.75 -5.45 0.38
C GLN A 119 -18.50 -5.19 -0.45
N GLY A 120 -17.99 -3.95 -0.40
CA GLY A 120 -16.70 -3.58 -0.95
C GLY A 120 -15.58 -4.53 -0.49
N LEU A 121 -14.62 -4.78 -1.37
CA LEU A 121 -13.59 -5.78 -1.14
C LEU A 121 -12.62 -5.33 -0.05
N PHE A 122 -12.34 -4.02 0.04
CA PHE A 122 -11.49 -3.43 1.05
C PHE A 122 -12.09 -3.54 2.46
N GLU A 123 -13.37 -3.20 2.61
CA GLU A 123 -14.09 -3.21 3.88
C GLU A 123 -14.24 -4.64 4.40
N LYS A 124 -14.48 -5.60 3.50
CA LYS A 124 -14.52 -7.03 3.85
C LYS A 124 -13.19 -7.53 4.43
N ARG A 125 -12.06 -6.93 4.04
CA ARG A 125 -10.70 -7.25 4.51
C ARG A 125 -10.13 -6.24 5.49
N GLN A 126 -10.96 -5.38 6.09
CA GLN A 126 -10.52 -4.29 6.98
C GLN A 126 -9.49 -4.73 8.03
N VAL A 127 -9.67 -5.90 8.66
CA VAL A 127 -8.73 -6.41 9.67
C VAL A 127 -7.33 -6.65 9.09
N GLU A 128 -7.25 -7.34 7.95
CA GLU A 128 -5.97 -7.66 7.31
C GLU A 128 -5.28 -6.40 6.76
N VAL A 129 -6.07 -5.47 6.19
CA VAL A 129 -5.55 -4.18 5.71
C VAL A 129 -5.05 -3.32 6.88
N SER A 130 -5.77 -3.32 8.01
CA SER A 130 -5.38 -2.60 9.23
C SER A 130 -4.08 -3.13 9.83
N GLU A 131 -3.85 -4.44 9.77
CA GLU A 131 -2.60 -5.07 10.20
C GLU A 131 -1.43 -4.61 9.32
N GLU A 132 -1.55 -4.74 8.01
CA GLU A 132 -0.48 -4.34 7.09
C GLU A 132 -0.17 -2.83 7.15
N PHE A 133 -1.21 -2.01 7.31
CA PHE A 133 -1.11 -0.55 7.40
C PHE A 133 -0.43 -0.12 8.71
N SER A 134 -0.85 -0.68 9.84
CA SER A 134 -0.28 -0.37 11.16
C SER A 134 1.17 -0.83 11.29
N GLU A 135 1.50 -2.03 10.79
CA GLU A 135 2.86 -2.54 10.73
C GLU A 135 3.76 -1.62 9.90
N PHE A 136 3.29 -1.19 8.71
CA PHE A 136 4.06 -0.30 7.84
C PHE A 136 4.28 1.07 8.49
N LEU A 137 3.24 1.70 9.03
CA LEU A 137 3.35 3.00 9.67
C LEU A 137 4.25 2.97 10.91
N ALA A 138 4.10 1.97 11.77
CA ALA A 138 4.94 1.84 12.97
C ALA A 138 6.42 1.62 12.59
N ALA A 139 6.69 0.75 11.61
CA ALA A 139 8.06 0.41 11.22
C ALA A 139 8.77 1.50 10.41
N ARG A 140 8.05 2.28 9.58
CA ARG A 140 8.66 3.23 8.63
C ARG A 140 8.36 4.69 8.86
N VAL A 141 7.27 5.03 9.55
CA VAL A 141 6.82 6.43 9.73
C VAL A 141 6.99 6.87 11.18
N LEU A 142 6.47 6.09 12.12
CA LEU A 142 6.36 6.40 13.54
C LEU A 142 7.44 5.71 14.38
N THR A 143 8.68 5.71 13.87
CA THR A 143 9.81 5.09 14.57
C THR A 143 10.24 5.92 15.78
N SER A 144 10.69 5.27 16.84
CA SER A 144 11.24 5.89 18.06
C SER A 144 12.23 7.03 17.77
N GLN A 145 13.17 6.83 16.83
CA GLN A 145 14.13 7.86 16.40
C GLN A 145 13.45 9.13 15.89
N ARG A 146 12.38 9.01 15.10
CA ARG A 146 11.67 10.17 14.54
C ARG A 146 10.84 10.86 15.62
N LEU A 147 10.20 10.11 16.50
CA LEU A 147 9.40 10.65 17.60
C LEU A 147 10.28 11.43 18.58
N ILE A 148 11.38 10.84 19.04
CA ILE A 148 12.35 11.51 19.94
C ILE A 148 13.01 12.68 19.22
N GLY A 149 13.31 12.53 17.92
CA GLY A 149 13.85 13.60 17.08
C GLY A 149 12.91 14.80 16.99
N GLU A 150 11.60 14.57 16.85
CA GLU A 150 10.59 15.64 16.82
C GLU A 150 10.42 16.30 18.18
N ILE A 151 10.45 15.55 19.29
CA ILE A 151 10.40 16.16 20.63
C ILE A 151 11.63 17.06 20.85
N ALA A 152 12.82 16.61 20.42
CA ALA A 152 14.07 17.32 20.68
C ALA A 152 14.35 18.50 19.72
N ASN A 153 13.93 18.43 18.45
CA ASN A 153 14.27 19.44 17.43
C ASN A 153 13.08 19.88 16.57
N GLY A 154 11.89 19.37 16.84
CA GLY A 154 10.69 19.65 16.07
C GLY A 154 10.14 21.04 16.32
N ARG A 155 8.89 21.22 15.90
CA ARG A 155 8.20 22.52 16.00
C ARG A 155 8.07 23.01 17.44
N ASN A 156 7.94 22.09 18.39
CA ASN A 156 7.68 22.40 19.81
C ASN A 156 8.93 22.30 20.71
N LYS A 157 10.14 22.38 20.15
CA LYS A 157 11.40 22.26 20.92
C LYS A 157 11.47 23.21 22.13
N GLU A 158 10.94 24.43 21.99
CA GLU A 158 10.97 25.46 23.03
C GLU A 158 10.11 25.06 24.24
N LYS A 159 8.98 24.38 23.98
CA LYS A 159 8.13 23.83 25.04
C LYS A 159 8.82 22.68 25.77
N TYR A 160 9.52 21.82 25.03
CA TYR A 160 10.34 20.77 25.64
C TYR A 160 11.46 21.37 26.51
N GLU A 161 12.21 22.35 26.02
CA GLU A 161 13.24 23.04 26.79
C GLU A 161 12.67 23.74 28.03
N ALA A 162 11.50 24.39 27.91
CA ALA A 162 10.80 25.00 29.02
C ALA A 162 10.34 23.97 30.06
N LEU A 163 9.89 22.79 29.63
CA LEU A 163 9.49 21.69 30.50
C LEU A 163 10.71 21.11 31.24
N VAL A 164 11.83 20.91 30.55
CA VAL A 164 13.10 20.52 31.19
C VAL A 164 13.54 21.57 32.20
N ARG A 165 13.43 22.86 31.87
CA ARG A 165 13.76 23.96 32.80
C ARG A 165 12.86 23.94 34.04
N LYS A 166 11.58 23.63 33.89
CA LYS A 166 10.61 23.55 34.99
C LYS A 166 10.88 22.36 35.92
N SER A 167 11.33 21.23 35.38
CA SER A 167 11.62 20.01 36.16
C SER A 167 12.94 20.07 36.93
N VAL A 168 13.85 20.98 36.55
CA VAL A 168 15.17 21.12 37.18
C VAL A 168 15.12 22.25 38.24
N PRO A 169 15.74 22.08 39.43
CA PRO A 169 15.79 23.14 40.44
C PRO A 169 16.43 24.43 39.92
N ALA A 170 15.93 25.59 40.36
CA ALA A 170 16.40 26.92 39.92
C ALA A 170 17.90 27.20 40.17
N ILE A 171 18.57 26.36 40.97
CA ILE A 171 20.01 26.44 41.24
C ILE A 171 20.87 26.01 40.03
N VAL A 172 20.28 25.33 39.03
CA VAL A 172 21.02 24.74 37.91
C VAL A 172 21.19 25.76 36.77
N PRO A 173 22.43 26.01 36.30
CA PRO A 173 22.70 26.94 35.21
C PRO A 173 22.03 26.58 33.88
N ASP A 174 21.71 27.60 33.07
CA ASP A 174 21.04 27.45 31.76
C ASP A 174 21.80 26.54 30.79
N HIS A 175 23.14 26.54 30.82
CA HIS A 175 23.96 25.70 29.96
C HIS A 175 23.78 24.20 30.26
N VAL A 176 23.44 23.82 31.50
CA VAL A 176 23.19 22.42 31.86
C VAL A 176 21.83 21.97 31.35
N VAL A 177 20.82 22.85 31.38
CA VAL A 177 19.50 22.60 30.79
C VAL A 177 19.61 22.45 29.28
N ALA A 178 20.37 23.33 28.62
CA ALA A 178 20.67 23.21 27.19
C ALA A 178 21.44 21.93 26.85
N ALA A 179 22.38 21.50 27.72
CA ALA A 179 23.10 20.24 27.56
C ALA A 179 22.17 19.02 27.71
N ALA A 180 21.21 19.06 28.64
CA ALA A 180 20.21 18.01 28.81
C ALA A 180 19.24 17.93 27.62
N ALA A 181 18.77 19.08 27.11
CA ALA A 181 17.97 19.13 25.89
C ALA A 181 18.76 18.62 24.67
N GLY A 182 20.03 19.01 24.57
CA GLY A 182 20.97 18.52 23.56
C GLY A 182 21.29 17.02 23.68
N ALA A 183 21.20 16.44 24.87
CA ALA A 183 21.38 15.01 25.08
C ALA A 183 20.24 14.22 24.40
N LEU A 184 18.99 14.66 24.51
CA LEU A 184 17.86 14.01 23.82
C LEU A 184 18.03 14.05 22.29
N LYS A 185 18.59 15.16 21.77
CA LYS A 185 18.96 15.26 20.35
C LYS A 185 20.05 14.28 19.94
N LYS A 186 20.99 13.95 20.82
CA LYS A 186 22.00 12.91 20.56
C LYS A 186 21.34 11.54 20.52
N VAL A 187 20.47 11.23 21.48
CA VAL A 187 19.69 9.98 21.53
C VAL A 187 18.85 9.79 20.26
N ALA A 188 18.22 10.85 19.74
CA ALA A 188 17.47 10.78 18.48
C ALA A 188 18.30 10.34 17.27
N ARG A 189 19.62 10.58 17.29
CA ARG A 189 20.56 10.22 16.22
C ARG A 189 21.25 8.88 16.46
N GLU A 190 21.11 8.31 17.64
CA GLU A 190 21.65 7.00 17.97
C GLU A 190 20.90 5.89 17.22
N PRO A 191 21.56 4.76 16.94
CA PRO A 191 20.95 3.66 16.20
C PRO A 191 19.74 3.08 16.96
N ALA A 192 18.80 2.48 16.24
CA ALA A 192 17.59 1.86 16.80
C ALA A 192 17.88 0.78 17.86
N THR A 193 19.10 0.24 17.88
CA THR A 193 19.57 -0.74 18.87
C THR A 193 19.90 -0.11 20.24
N HIS A 194 19.82 1.21 20.39
CA HIS A 194 20.05 1.86 21.67
C HIS A 194 18.93 1.50 22.67
N PRO A 195 19.24 1.20 23.95
CA PRO A 195 18.25 0.76 24.93
C PRO A 195 17.03 1.68 25.08
N VAL A 196 17.23 2.99 24.87
CA VAL A 196 16.13 3.97 24.93
C VAL A 196 15.13 3.76 23.81
N HIS A 197 15.59 3.49 22.58
CA HIS A 197 14.71 3.23 21.43
C HIS A 197 13.95 1.92 21.63
N THR A 198 14.62 0.87 22.07
CA THR A 198 13.98 -0.42 22.39
C THR A 198 12.93 -0.27 23.49
N TYR A 199 13.22 0.49 24.55
CA TYR A 199 12.26 0.75 25.63
C TYR A 199 11.04 1.54 25.15
N VAL A 200 11.24 2.57 24.33
CA VAL A 200 10.16 3.39 23.78
C VAL A 200 9.28 2.56 22.84
N ASP A 201 9.88 1.79 21.94
CA ASP A 201 9.14 0.92 21.01
C ASP A 201 8.34 -0.15 21.76
N SER A 202 8.92 -0.80 22.79
CA SER A 202 8.23 -1.81 23.60
C SER A 202 7.12 -1.26 24.48
N THR A 203 7.24 0.00 24.92
CA THR A 203 6.27 0.65 25.81
C THR A 203 5.12 1.28 25.03
N LEU A 204 5.39 1.91 23.89
CA LEU A 204 4.36 2.59 23.10
C LEU A 204 3.51 1.62 22.28
N GLN A 205 4.07 0.49 21.84
CA GLN A 205 3.36 -0.54 21.06
C GLN A 205 2.47 0.08 19.96
N LEU A 206 3.08 0.94 19.14
CA LEU A 206 2.35 1.77 18.18
C LEU A 206 1.63 0.93 17.14
N GLN A 207 2.23 -0.17 16.70
CA GLN A 207 1.60 -1.11 15.77
C GLN A 207 0.27 -1.64 16.35
N ASP A 208 0.29 -2.23 17.55
CA ASP A 208 -0.90 -2.80 18.18
C ASP A 208 -1.97 -1.75 18.46
N THR A 209 -1.54 -0.56 18.89
CA THR A 209 -2.44 0.56 19.18
C THR A 209 -3.12 1.05 17.91
N LEU A 210 -2.37 1.22 16.82
CA LEU A 210 -2.91 1.63 15.52
C LEU A 210 -3.82 0.56 14.93
N PHE A 211 -3.40 -0.71 14.97
CA PHE A 211 -4.21 -1.84 14.53
C PHE A 211 -5.57 -1.86 15.22
N LYS A 212 -5.59 -1.82 16.56
CA LYS A 212 -6.82 -1.80 17.35
C LYS A 212 -7.70 -0.61 16.98
N ARG A 213 -7.12 0.58 16.80
CA ARG A 213 -7.87 1.79 16.43
C ARG A 213 -8.47 1.69 15.03
N LEU A 214 -7.74 1.18 14.04
CA LEU A 214 -8.23 1.00 12.68
C LEU A 214 -9.33 -0.07 12.59
N CYS A 215 -9.23 -1.14 13.37
CA CYS A 215 -10.27 -2.17 13.46
C CYS A 215 -11.54 -1.69 14.20
N MET A 216 -11.45 -0.65 15.02
CA MET A 216 -12.61 -0.06 15.71
C MET A 216 -13.35 0.97 14.86
N LEU A 217 -12.79 1.40 13.73
CA LEU A 217 -13.46 2.33 12.82
C LEU A 217 -14.65 1.65 12.15
N SER A 218 -15.73 2.41 12.00
CA SER A 218 -16.85 1.98 11.17
C SER A 218 -16.44 1.88 9.70
N ALA A 219 -17.16 1.07 8.92
CA ALA A 219 -16.91 0.92 7.47
C ALA A 219 -16.77 2.27 6.72
N PRO A 220 -17.67 3.27 6.89
CA PRO A 220 -17.51 4.56 6.21
C PRO A 220 -16.31 5.37 6.70
N GLU A 221 -15.93 5.27 7.98
CA GLU A 221 -14.74 5.98 8.47
C GLU A 221 -13.46 5.37 7.90
N PHE A 222 -13.41 4.05 7.80
CA PHE A 222 -12.27 3.35 7.20
C PHE A 222 -12.14 3.64 5.70
N GLU A 223 -13.25 3.61 4.97
CA GLU A 223 -13.29 4.00 3.56
C GLU A 223 -12.77 5.43 3.37
N ASN A 224 -13.21 6.39 4.20
CA ASN A 224 -12.75 7.78 4.13
C ASN A 224 -11.24 7.96 4.35
N LEU A 225 -10.53 6.97 4.91
CA LEU A 225 -9.06 6.99 4.99
C LEU A 225 -8.38 6.55 3.69
N LEU A 226 -8.99 5.63 2.95
CA LEU A 226 -8.42 5.03 1.75
C LEU A 226 -8.90 5.73 0.48
N HIS A 227 -10.21 5.97 0.39
CA HIS A 227 -10.87 6.47 -0.80
C HIS A 227 -10.26 7.77 -1.36
N PRO A 228 -9.88 8.79 -0.55
CA PRO A 228 -9.24 10.00 -1.09
C PRO A 228 -7.94 9.72 -1.85
N VAL A 229 -7.21 8.66 -1.49
CA VAL A 229 -5.97 8.27 -2.18
C VAL A 229 -6.29 7.61 -3.53
N PHE A 230 -7.41 6.89 -3.64
CA PHE A 230 -7.85 6.25 -4.87
C PHE A 230 -8.60 7.20 -5.81
N GLN A 231 -9.43 8.10 -5.28
CA GLN A 231 -10.26 9.04 -6.02
C GLN A 231 -9.47 9.82 -7.08
N GLU A 232 -8.26 10.26 -6.74
CA GLU A 232 -7.38 11.00 -7.64
C GLU A 232 -6.94 10.17 -8.86
N ASP A 233 -6.82 8.85 -8.69
CA ASP A 233 -6.40 7.92 -9.74
C ASP A 233 -7.58 7.26 -10.49
N GLU A 234 -8.81 7.33 -9.95
CA GLU A 234 -10.01 6.72 -10.55
C GLU A 234 -10.28 7.21 -11.97
N LEU A 235 -10.28 8.53 -12.18
CA LEU A 235 -10.54 9.12 -13.49
C LEU A 235 -9.46 8.71 -14.50
N THR A 236 -8.19 8.75 -14.08
CA THR A 236 -7.07 8.34 -14.94
C THR A 236 -7.21 6.89 -15.37
N LEU A 237 -7.61 5.99 -14.45
CA LEU A 237 -7.83 4.58 -14.77
C LEU A 237 -9.01 4.38 -15.75
N ILE A 238 -10.12 5.10 -15.55
CA ILE A 238 -11.31 5.01 -16.41
C ILE A 238 -11.00 5.51 -17.82
N VAL A 239 -10.31 6.65 -17.93
CA VAL A 239 -9.88 7.22 -19.21
C VAL A 239 -8.88 6.30 -19.91
N ALA A 240 -7.90 5.75 -19.19
CA ALA A 240 -6.95 4.80 -19.74
C ALA A 240 -7.66 3.55 -20.29
N GLY A 241 -8.64 3.01 -19.56
CA GLY A 241 -9.48 1.90 -20.01
C GLY A 241 -10.23 2.21 -21.30
N GLY A 242 -10.85 3.39 -21.40
CA GLY A 242 -11.54 3.84 -22.60
C GLY A 242 -10.60 4.04 -23.80
N VAL A 243 -9.43 4.64 -23.60
CA VAL A 243 -8.42 4.84 -24.66
C VAL A 243 -7.88 3.50 -25.16
N LEU A 244 -7.55 2.57 -24.25
CA LEU A 244 -7.09 1.23 -24.62
C LEU A 244 -8.19 0.45 -25.35
N GLY A 245 -9.44 0.58 -24.92
CA GLY A 245 -10.60 -0.01 -25.59
C GLY A 245 -10.83 0.56 -27.00
N ALA A 246 -10.69 1.88 -27.17
CA ALA A 246 -10.76 2.54 -28.48
C ALA A 246 -9.64 2.07 -29.41
N ALA A 247 -8.41 1.97 -28.88
CA ALA A 247 -7.26 1.49 -29.63
C ALA A 247 -7.44 0.02 -30.04
N ALA A 248 -7.96 -0.83 -29.15
CA ALA A 248 -8.29 -2.22 -29.48
C ALA A 248 -9.39 -2.31 -30.55
N GLY A 249 -10.44 -1.49 -30.46
CA GLY A 249 -11.50 -1.43 -31.46
C GLY A 249 -11.04 -0.90 -32.82
N PHE A 250 -10.13 0.09 -32.82
CA PHE A 250 -9.50 0.59 -34.06
C PHE A 250 -8.57 -0.47 -34.67
N LEU A 251 -7.84 -1.20 -33.85
CA LEU A 251 -7.01 -2.33 -34.27
C LEU A 251 -7.88 -3.45 -34.86
N GLN A 252 -9.04 -3.74 -34.25
CA GLN A 252 -10.02 -4.69 -34.79
C GLN A 252 -10.65 -4.20 -36.10
N MET A 253 -10.89 -2.90 -36.26
CA MET A 253 -11.40 -2.32 -37.50
C MET A 253 -10.37 -2.43 -38.64
N THR A 254 -9.08 -2.17 -38.36
CA THR A 254 -8.01 -2.21 -39.37
C THR A 254 -7.55 -3.62 -39.71
N LEU A 255 -7.60 -4.57 -38.76
CA LEU A 255 -7.28 -5.98 -38.96
C LEU A 255 -8.52 -6.87 -39.25
N GLY A 256 -9.72 -6.28 -39.29
CA GLY A 256 -10.99 -7.00 -39.24
C GLY A 256 -11.25 -7.96 -40.41
N TRP A 257 -11.53 -9.22 -40.04
CA TRP A 257 -12.23 -10.31 -40.74
C TRP A 257 -12.37 -10.22 -42.28
N GLY A 258 -11.25 -10.07 -43.00
CA GLY A 258 -11.24 -9.98 -44.46
C GLY A 258 -9.85 -9.81 -45.08
N GLY A 259 -8.86 -10.65 -44.75
CA GLY A 259 -7.56 -10.67 -45.47
C GLY A 259 -6.43 -11.40 -44.73
N PRO A 260 -5.46 -12.01 -45.45
CA PRO A 260 -4.53 -12.99 -44.89
C PRO A 260 -3.41 -12.33 -44.08
N SER A 261 -3.43 -12.49 -42.76
CA SER A 261 -2.23 -12.62 -41.89
C SER A 261 -2.61 -12.68 -40.41
N ALA A 262 -3.17 -13.83 -39.99
CA ALA A 262 -3.35 -14.17 -38.57
C ALA A 262 -2.01 -14.17 -37.79
N GLU A 263 -0.87 -14.24 -38.47
CA GLU A 263 0.46 -14.18 -37.86
C GLU A 263 0.90 -12.75 -37.46
N GLY A 264 0.37 -11.71 -38.14
CA GLY A 264 0.70 -10.31 -37.85
C GLY A 264 -0.04 -9.75 -36.63
N ALA A 265 -1.29 -10.17 -36.43
CA ALA A 265 -2.14 -9.71 -35.34
C ALA A 265 -1.58 -10.10 -33.96
N VAL A 266 -1.09 -11.33 -33.81
CA VAL A 266 -0.46 -11.79 -32.57
C VAL A 266 0.87 -11.08 -32.32
N ALA A 267 1.66 -10.84 -33.37
CA ALA A 267 2.95 -10.17 -33.25
C ALA A 267 2.83 -8.68 -32.88
N VAL A 268 1.81 -7.97 -33.37
CA VAL A 268 1.55 -6.57 -33.02
C VAL A 268 0.95 -6.44 -31.63
N ALA A 269 -0.01 -7.30 -31.25
CA ALA A 269 -0.54 -7.34 -29.89
C ALA A 269 0.56 -7.66 -28.85
N LEU A 270 1.48 -8.57 -29.17
CA LEU A 270 2.62 -8.91 -28.32
C LEU A 270 3.68 -7.78 -28.26
N ARG A 271 3.81 -6.95 -29.30
CA ARG A 271 4.74 -5.81 -29.34
C ARG A 271 4.19 -4.58 -28.61
N LEU A 272 2.89 -4.31 -28.71
CA LEU A 272 2.24 -3.20 -28.00
C LEU A 272 2.19 -3.46 -26.49
N THR A 273 2.02 -4.71 -26.07
CA THR A 273 2.11 -5.13 -24.66
C THR A 273 3.54 -5.16 -24.11
N ALA A 274 4.56 -5.07 -24.96
CA ALA A 274 5.97 -5.00 -24.54
C ALA A 274 6.50 -3.56 -24.38
N GLY A 275 5.82 -2.55 -24.93
CA GLY A 275 6.23 -1.13 -24.87
C GLY A 275 5.54 -0.31 -23.78
N ALA A 276 4.35 -0.72 -23.34
CA ALA A 276 3.66 -0.13 -22.20
C ALA A 276 3.89 -1.01 -20.97
N GLY A 277 4.55 -0.47 -19.94
CA GLY A 277 4.76 -1.17 -18.67
C GLY A 277 3.44 -1.41 -17.95
N ALA A 278 2.70 -2.45 -18.35
CA ALA A 278 1.44 -2.86 -17.73
C ALA A 278 1.25 -4.37 -17.84
N GLY A 279 1.37 -5.06 -16.70
CA GLY A 279 0.67 -6.31 -16.41
C GLY A 279 1.20 -7.58 -17.09
N ALA A 280 2.03 -8.33 -16.37
CA ALA A 280 2.46 -9.71 -16.67
C ALA A 280 1.33 -10.76 -16.70
N ALA A 281 0.06 -10.36 -16.79
CA ALA A 281 -1.10 -11.25 -16.88
C ALA A 281 -1.43 -11.66 -18.33
N ALA A 282 -1.02 -10.85 -19.33
CA ALA A 282 -1.28 -11.14 -20.74
C ALA A 282 -0.51 -12.34 -21.30
N THR A 283 0.52 -12.81 -20.59
CA THR A 283 1.35 -13.95 -21.03
C THR A 283 0.71 -15.32 -20.76
N LYS A 284 -0.26 -15.41 -19.83
CA LYS A 284 -0.94 -16.68 -19.50
C LYS A 284 -2.19 -16.96 -20.33
N ALA A 285 -2.75 -15.95 -21.00
CA ALA A 285 -3.87 -16.13 -21.93
C ALA A 285 -3.46 -16.80 -23.26
N ALA A 286 -2.16 -16.93 -23.54
CA ALA A 286 -1.64 -17.58 -24.73
C ALA A 286 -1.70 -19.13 -24.71
N LEU A 287 -2.26 -19.74 -23.66
CA LEU A 287 -2.23 -21.19 -23.43
C LEU A 287 -3.48 -21.96 -23.91
N LEU A 288 -4.34 -21.36 -24.73
CA LEU A 288 -5.52 -22.01 -25.32
C LEU A 288 -5.41 -22.23 -26.84
N LEU A 289 -4.20 -22.39 -27.39
CA LEU A 289 -4.01 -22.78 -28.81
C LEU A 289 -3.58 -24.25 -28.98
N PRO A 290 -4.04 -24.94 -30.03
CA PRO A 290 -3.88 -26.39 -30.24
C PRO A 290 -2.41 -26.87 -30.38
N PRO A 291 -2.11 -28.14 -30.01
CA PRO A 291 -0.75 -28.64 -29.76
C PRO A 291 0.17 -28.76 -30.99
N ALA A 292 -0.30 -28.46 -32.20
CA ALA A 292 0.50 -28.62 -33.42
C ALA A 292 1.51 -27.49 -33.68
N LEU A 293 1.26 -26.26 -33.17
CA LEU A 293 2.12 -25.09 -33.45
C LEU A 293 3.28 -24.87 -32.45
N LEU A 294 3.31 -25.63 -31.36
CA LEU A 294 4.26 -25.45 -30.24
C LEU A 294 5.72 -25.84 -30.54
N ARG A 295 5.98 -26.63 -31.59
CA ARG A 295 7.33 -27.18 -31.82
C ARG A 295 8.31 -26.22 -32.52
N HIS A 296 7.81 -25.24 -33.26
CA HIS A 296 8.66 -24.24 -33.92
C HIS A 296 8.81 -22.94 -33.12
N THR A 297 7.77 -22.54 -32.37
CA THR A 297 7.79 -21.32 -31.54
C THR A 297 8.56 -21.52 -30.22
N ALA A 298 8.58 -22.73 -29.65
CA ALA A 298 9.32 -23.00 -28.41
C ALA A 298 10.84 -22.80 -28.55
N ARG A 299 11.42 -23.12 -29.72
CA ARG A 299 12.86 -22.94 -29.97
C ARG A 299 13.25 -21.48 -30.22
N SER A 300 12.38 -20.68 -30.83
CA SER A 300 12.63 -19.24 -31.00
C SER A 300 12.39 -18.46 -29.70
N LEU A 301 11.39 -18.84 -28.90
CA LEU A 301 11.12 -18.29 -27.57
C LEU A 301 12.23 -18.63 -26.56
N GLN A 302 12.76 -19.86 -26.52
CA GLN A 302 13.90 -20.20 -25.65
C GLN A 302 15.15 -19.37 -25.96
N ASN A 303 15.41 -19.09 -27.23
CA ASN A 303 16.56 -18.30 -27.65
C ASN A 303 16.35 -16.78 -27.43
N ALA A 304 15.11 -16.29 -27.53
CA ALA A 304 14.76 -14.91 -27.20
C ALA A 304 14.78 -14.65 -25.69
N VAL A 305 14.27 -15.59 -24.87
CA VAL A 305 14.30 -15.52 -23.40
C VAL A 305 15.73 -15.61 -22.86
N ARG A 306 16.63 -16.41 -23.47
CA ARG A 306 18.06 -16.41 -23.09
C ARG A 306 18.76 -15.08 -23.37
N ARG A 307 18.38 -14.37 -24.44
CA ARG A 307 18.97 -13.06 -24.78
C ARG A 307 18.44 -11.93 -23.89
N THR A 308 17.17 -11.98 -23.48
CA THR A 308 16.62 -11.00 -22.52
C THR A 308 17.00 -11.30 -21.07
N ALA A 309 17.19 -12.57 -20.69
CA ALA A 309 17.71 -12.94 -19.37
C ALA A 309 19.16 -12.49 -19.13
N GLY A 310 20.00 -12.43 -20.18
CA GLY A 310 21.36 -11.88 -20.09
C GLY A 310 21.41 -10.35 -19.96
N ALA A 311 20.40 -9.63 -20.45
CA ALA A 311 20.27 -8.18 -20.28
C ALA A 311 19.67 -7.78 -18.92
N LEU A 312 18.90 -8.68 -18.29
CA LEU A 312 18.31 -8.49 -16.96
C LEU A 312 19.23 -8.93 -15.81
N SER A 313 20.33 -9.65 -16.07
CA SER A 313 21.31 -10.04 -15.03
C SER A 313 22.17 -8.87 -14.50
N GLY A 314 22.02 -7.67 -15.06
CA GLY A 314 22.61 -6.42 -14.53
C GLY A 314 21.83 -5.82 -13.35
N TRP A 315 20.55 -6.16 -13.19
CA TRP A 315 19.77 -5.87 -11.99
C TRP A 315 19.95 -7.01 -11.00
N ARG A 316 21.19 -7.14 -10.50
CA ARG A 316 21.54 -8.04 -9.42
C ARG A 316 20.80 -7.57 -8.17
N TRP A 317 19.62 -8.14 -7.96
CA TRP A 317 18.92 -8.19 -6.67
C TRP A 317 19.94 -8.59 -5.61
N ARG A 318 20.42 -7.62 -4.84
CA ARG A 318 21.23 -7.90 -3.66
C ARG A 318 20.26 -8.41 -2.60
N ARG A 319 19.84 -9.67 -2.73
CA ARG A 319 19.36 -10.46 -1.59
C ARG A 319 20.49 -10.45 -0.57
N ARG A 320 20.46 -9.52 0.38
CA ARG A 320 21.16 -9.72 1.64
C ARG A 320 20.32 -10.75 2.40
N PRO A 321 20.88 -11.91 2.79
CA PRO A 321 20.20 -12.75 3.75
C PRO A 321 20.20 -11.96 5.07
N PHE A 322 19.05 -11.45 5.48
CA PHE A 322 18.86 -11.05 6.87
C PHE A 322 18.68 -12.35 7.65
N CYS A 323 19.78 -12.83 8.23
CA CYS A 323 19.72 -13.81 9.32
C CYS A 323 19.14 -13.07 10.53
N CYS A 324 17.92 -13.40 10.90
CA CYS A 324 17.51 -13.34 12.30
C CYS A 324 17.30 -14.78 12.73
N ASP A 325 18.37 -15.38 13.26
CA ASP A 325 18.28 -16.39 14.29
C ASP A 325 17.52 -15.75 15.47
N TYR A 326 16.27 -16.13 15.67
CA TYR A 326 15.66 -16.06 16.99
C TYR A 326 15.41 -17.50 17.42
N GLY A 327 16.28 -17.97 18.31
CA GLY A 327 16.08 -19.21 19.03
C GLY A 327 14.75 -19.18 19.74
N MET A 328 13.90 -20.17 19.45
CA MET A 328 12.80 -20.53 20.32
C MET A 328 13.39 -21.09 21.62
N GLU A 329 13.54 -20.25 22.64
CA GLU A 329 13.47 -20.74 24.02
C GLU A 329 12.00 -20.86 24.40
N ALA A 330 11.65 -22.07 24.84
CA ALA A 330 10.32 -22.48 25.22
C ALA A 330 9.77 -21.63 26.37
N LEU A 331 8.62 -20.99 26.13
CA LEU A 331 7.74 -20.50 27.19
C LEU A 331 6.46 -21.34 27.17
N THR A 332 6.29 -22.06 28.28
CA THR A 332 5.10 -22.83 28.68
C THR A 332 3.81 -22.01 28.62
N PRO A 333 2.65 -22.64 28.37
CA PRO A 333 1.39 -21.94 28.17
C PRO A 333 0.82 -21.47 29.52
N LEU A 334 0.49 -20.18 29.62
CA LEU A 334 -0.39 -19.67 30.66
C LEU A 334 -1.57 -18.96 30.00
N GLY A 335 -2.76 -19.52 30.22
CA GLY A 335 -4.02 -18.78 30.31
C GLY A 335 -4.71 -18.49 28.98
N ALA A 336 -5.71 -19.31 28.68
CA ALA A 336 -6.75 -19.01 27.71
C ALA A 336 -7.39 -17.64 27.98
N GLY A 337 -7.49 -16.83 26.93
CA GLY A 337 -8.22 -15.56 26.90
C GLY A 337 -8.74 -15.36 25.48
N ASP A 338 -9.91 -15.93 25.22
CA ASP A 338 -10.64 -15.78 23.96
C ASP A 338 -10.89 -14.30 23.65
N TYR A 339 -10.26 -13.79 22.60
CA TYR A 339 -10.72 -12.58 21.93
C TYR A 339 -11.34 -12.98 20.60
N ALA A 340 -12.55 -13.53 20.69
CA ALA A 340 -13.46 -13.61 19.57
C ALA A 340 -13.81 -12.19 19.12
N CYS A 341 -13.37 -11.83 17.92
CA CYS A 341 -13.87 -10.66 17.20
C CYS A 341 -15.36 -10.88 16.93
N LYS A 342 -16.22 -10.34 17.80
CA LYS A 342 -17.67 -10.36 17.61
C LYS A 342 -17.99 -9.52 16.37
N ALA A 343 -18.26 -10.19 15.26
CA ALA A 343 -19.03 -9.64 14.18
C ALA A 343 -20.44 -9.31 14.72
N THR A 344 -20.74 -8.02 14.85
CA THR A 344 -22.10 -7.55 15.13
C THR A 344 -22.95 -7.68 13.87
N THR A 345 -24.09 -8.34 14.08
CA THR A 345 -25.21 -8.65 13.17
C THR A 345 -25.84 -7.47 12.47
#